data_AF-A0A8J6HI87-F1
#
_entry.id   AF-A0A8J6HI87-F1
#
_cell.length_a   1.000
_cell.length_b   1.000
_cell.length_c   1.000
_cell.angle_alpha   90.00
_cell.angle_beta   90.00
_cell.angle_gamma   90.00
#
_symmetry.space_group_name_H-M   'P 1'
#
loop_
_entity.id
_entity.type
_entity.pdbx_description
1 polymer ?
#
loop_
_entity_poly.entity_id
_entity_poly.type
_entity_poly.pdbx_seq_one_letter_code
_entity_poly.pdbx_strand_id
1 'polypeptide(L)'
;MKNLVVACLLSAICCACRKLPPSFTRCNASAADFDSCLTAAVPAAIRQLKTPLPRVRLPSLDPLEIPAMSIAPGPGVLHYQQNYTNMKLAGFTDIACESVK
;
A
#
# COMPACT_ATOMS: atom_id res chain seq x y z
N MET A 1 16.61 -19.42 -34.15
CA MET A 1 16.36 -20.10 -32.86
C MET A 1 17.28 -19.62 -31.72
N LYS A 2 18.57 -19.36 -31.96
CA LYS A 2 19.50 -18.84 -30.93
C LYS A 2 19.07 -17.49 -30.32
N ASN A 3 18.54 -16.57 -31.14
CA ASN A 3 18.18 -15.22 -30.70
C ASN A 3 16.93 -15.17 -29.80
N LEU A 4 16.04 -16.17 -29.91
CA LEU A 4 14.83 -16.26 -29.08
C LEU A 4 15.15 -16.73 -27.65
N VAL A 5 16.13 -17.62 -27.51
CA VAL A 5 16.60 -18.13 -26.21
C VAL A 5 17.34 -17.05 -25.42
N VAL A 6 18.15 -16.23 -26.12
CA VAL A 6 18.86 -15.09 -25.50
C VAL A 6 17.88 -14.03 -24.98
N ALA A 7 16.78 -13.77 -25.70
CA ALA A 7 15.75 -12.82 -25.26
C ALA A 7 15.02 -13.28 -23.98
N CYS A 8 14.77 -14.58 -23.81
CA CYS A 8 14.18 -15.14 -22.57
C CYS A 8 15.13 -15.09 -21.36
N LEU A 9 16.43 -15.30 -21.57
CA LEU A 9 17.43 -15.21 -20.50
C LEU A 9 17.62 -13.77 -19.99
N LEU A 10 17.47 -12.78 -20.87
CA LEU A 10 17.53 -11.36 -20.51
C LEU A 10 16.26 -10.86 -19.78
N SER A 11 15.08 -11.44 -20.04
CA SER A 11 13.85 -11.03 -19.37
C SER A 11 13.69 -11.61 -17.94
N ALA A 12 14.33 -12.75 -17.66
CA ALA A 12 14.25 -13.43 -16.35
C ALA A 12 14.95 -12.67 -15.20
N ILE A 13 15.80 -11.69 -15.50
CA ILE A 13 16.54 -10.91 -14.49
C ILE A 13 15.67 -9.78 -13.89
N CYS A 14 14.51 -9.49 -14.47
CA CYS A 14 13.62 -8.42 -13.98
C CYS A 14 12.54 -8.91 -12.99
N CYS A 15 12.81 -9.97 -12.22
CA CYS A 15 12.05 -10.26 -11.00
C CYS A 15 12.45 -9.24 -9.93
N ALA A 16 11.89 -8.04 -10.00
CA ALA A 16 12.02 -7.02 -8.96
C ALA A 16 11.22 -7.43 -7.71
N CYS A 17 11.63 -8.51 -7.05
CA CYS A 17 11.20 -8.87 -5.70
C CYS A 17 11.73 -7.80 -4.75
N ARG A 18 10.96 -6.73 -4.57
CA ARG A 18 11.26 -5.69 -3.58
C ARG A 18 11.06 -6.30 -2.21
N LYS A 19 12.18 -6.59 -1.53
CA LYS A 19 12.16 -7.05 -0.14
C LYS A 19 11.44 -6.01 0.72
N LEU A 20 10.59 -6.49 1.62
CA LEU A 20 9.93 -5.65 2.60
C LEU A 20 11.00 -4.89 3.41
N PRO A 21 10.79 -3.59 3.72
CA PRO A 21 11.72 -2.83 4.55
C PRO A 21 12.03 -3.58 5.85
N PRO A 22 13.29 -3.54 6.34
CA PRO A 22 13.68 -4.29 7.54
C PRO A 22 12.95 -3.84 8.81
N SER A 23 12.37 -2.64 8.80
CA SER A 23 11.57 -2.09 9.89
C SER A 23 10.16 -2.67 9.98
N PHE A 24 9.71 -3.44 8.99
CA PHE A 24 8.39 -4.04 8.99
C PHE A 24 8.46 -5.41 9.68
N THR A 25 7.61 -5.61 10.69
CA THR A 25 7.44 -6.90 11.35
C THR A 25 6.94 -7.94 10.35
N ARG A 26 7.58 -9.12 10.34
CA ARG A 26 7.19 -10.24 9.50
C ARG A 26 6.47 -11.28 10.33
N CYS A 27 5.37 -11.82 9.80
CA CYS A 27 4.61 -12.88 10.41
C CYS A 27 4.82 -14.19 9.65
N ASN A 28 4.97 -15.29 10.39
CA ASN A 28 5.10 -16.63 9.80
C ASN A 28 3.69 -17.19 9.52
N ALA A 29 3.36 -17.41 8.25
CA ALA A 29 2.07 -17.92 7.82
C ALA A 29 1.71 -19.31 8.36
N SER A 30 2.71 -20.10 8.79
CA SER A 30 2.50 -21.43 9.37
C SER A 30 2.52 -21.44 10.90
N ALA A 31 2.73 -20.30 11.55
CA ALA A 31 2.73 -20.23 13.01
C ALA A 31 1.31 -20.18 13.56
N ALA A 32 1.11 -20.77 14.74
CA ALA A 32 -0.20 -20.80 15.40
C ALA A 32 -0.71 -19.41 15.80
N ASP A 33 0.19 -18.42 15.89
CA ASP A 33 -0.07 -17.02 16.25
C ASP A 33 -0.07 -16.08 15.04
N PHE A 34 -0.28 -16.59 13.82
CA PHE A 34 -0.23 -15.80 12.60
C PHE A 34 -1.17 -14.57 12.63
N ASP A 35 -2.41 -14.76 13.06
CA ASP A 35 -3.42 -13.69 13.08
C ASP A 35 -3.11 -12.63 14.14
N SER A 36 -2.65 -13.04 15.32
CA SER A 36 -2.24 -12.10 16.37
C SER A 36 -0.97 -11.34 15.99
N CYS A 37 -0.04 -11.99 15.28
CA CYS A 37 1.10 -11.32 14.69
C CYS A 37 0.65 -10.26 13.68
N LEU A 38 -0.27 -10.59 12.77
CA LEU A 38 -0.74 -9.66 11.73
C LEU A 38 -1.51 -8.47 12.31
N THR A 39 -2.41 -8.71 13.28
CA THR A 39 -3.16 -7.63 13.95
C THR A 39 -2.23 -6.60 14.62
N ALA A 40 -1.05 -7.01 15.08
CA ALA A 40 -0.02 -6.11 15.61
C ALA A 40 0.89 -5.51 14.50
N ALA A 41 1.30 -6.32 13.52
CA ALA A 41 2.26 -5.94 12.49
C ALA A 41 1.68 -4.91 11.51
N VAL A 42 0.41 -5.03 11.12
CA VAL A 42 -0.22 -4.13 10.13
C VAL A 42 -0.28 -2.68 10.64
N PRO A 43 -0.82 -2.37 11.84
CA PRO A 43 -0.78 -1.02 12.38
C PRO A 43 0.65 -0.50 12.56
N ALA A 44 1.58 -1.35 12.99
CA ALA A 44 2.99 -0.95 13.16
C ALA A 44 3.65 -0.57 11.82
N ALA A 45 3.33 -1.28 10.73
CA ALA A 45 3.79 -0.95 9.39
C ALA A 45 3.16 0.36 8.89
N ILE A 46 1.85 0.55 9.06
CA ILE A 46 1.14 1.75 8.61
C ILE A 46 1.62 3.00 9.37
N ARG A 47 1.92 2.91 10.67
CA ARG A 47 2.51 4.04 11.45
C ARG A 47 3.83 4.54 10.90
N GLN A 48 4.63 3.67 10.27
CA GLN A 48 5.90 4.09 9.65
C GLN A 48 5.67 4.98 8.41
N LEU A 49 4.48 4.94 7.82
CA LEU A 49 4.08 5.78 6.69
C LEU A 49 3.71 7.22 7.10
N LYS A 50 3.94 7.64 8.35
CA LYS A 50 4.05 9.08 8.70
C LYS A 50 5.19 9.76 7.94
N THR A 51 6.18 8.97 7.52
CA THR A 51 7.26 9.40 6.65
C THR A 51 7.19 8.65 5.32
N PRO A 52 7.52 9.31 4.19
CA PRO A 52 7.55 8.62 2.91
C PRO A 52 8.58 7.47 2.92
N LEU A 53 8.31 6.42 2.15
CA LEU A 53 9.25 5.32 1.91
C LEU A 53 9.69 5.29 0.43
N PRO A 54 10.71 6.08 0.04
CA PRO A 54 11.13 6.23 -1.35
C PRO A 54 11.55 4.91 -2.00
N ARG A 55 12.18 4.02 -1.22
CA ARG A 55 12.67 2.71 -1.72
C ARG A 55 11.55 1.87 -2.35
N VAL A 56 10.33 1.96 -1.82
CA VAL A 56 9.15 1.24 -2.31
C VAL A 56 8.13 2.15 -3.01
N ARG A 57 8.46 3.44 -3.22
CA ARG A 57 7.59 4.44 -3.83
C ARG A 57 6.26 4.63 -3.09
N LEU A 58 6.30 4.57 -1.75
CA LEU A 58 5.14 4.90 -0.92
C LEU A 58 5.27 6.35 -0.42
N PRO A 59 4.23 7.19 -0.59
CA PRO A 59 4.21 8.55 -0.05
C PRO A 59 3.98 8.53 1.47
N SER A 60 3.97 9.71 2.09
CA SER A 60 3.40 9.84 3.43
C SER A 60 1.89 9.59 3.38
N LEU A 61 1.36 8.92 4.39
CA LEU A 61 -0.07 8.77 4.62
C LEU A 61 -0.60 9.80 5.63
N ASP A 62 0.27 10.56 6.30
CA ASP A 62 -0.15 11.56 7.30
C ASP A 62 0.71 12.84 7.22
N PRO A 63 0.22 13.91 6.53
CA PRO A 63 -0.98 13.90 5.70
C PRO A 63 -0.75 13.16 4.37
N LEU A 64 -1.76 12.43 3.90
CA LEU A 64 -1.86 11.97 2.53
C LEU A 64 -2.34 13.13 1.65
N GLU A 65 -1.50 13.53 0.69
CA GLU A 65 -1.83 14.60 -0.25
C GLU A 65 -2.43 14.02 -1.53
N ILE A 66 -3.64 14.48 -1.88
CA ILE A 66 -4.33 14.09 -3.12
C ILE A 66 -4.50 15.35 -3.99
N PRO A 67 -3.78 15.46 -5.12
CA PRO A 67 -3.81 16.65 -5.97
C PRO A 67 -5.19 16.95 -6.55
N ALA A 68 -5.91 15.91 -7.00
CA ALA A 68 -7.25 16.02 -7.52
C ALA A 68 -8.02 14.70 -7.32
N MET A 69 -9.30 14.80 -6.98
CA MET A 69 -10.22 13.67 -6.89
C MET A 69 -11.59 14.09 -7.39
N SER A 70 -12.20 13.28 -8.25
CA SER A 70 -13.58 13.47 -8.69
C SER A 70 -14.40 12.28 -8.22
N ILE A 71 -15.47 12.54 -7.47
CA ILE A 71 -16.43 11.54 -7.05
C ILE A 71 -17.67 11.71 -7.94
N ALA A 72 -17.98 10.64 -8.68
CA ALA A 72 -19.15 10.59 -9.55
C ALA A 72 -20.45 10.63 -8.73
N PRO A 73 -21.56 11.09 -9.33
CA PRO A 73 -22.85 11.05 -8.67
C PRO A 73 -23.25 9.63 -8.25
N GLY A 74 -23.82 9.49 -7.05
CA GLY A 74 -24.41 8.23 -6.61
C GLY A 74 -25.73 7.91 -7.32
N PRO A 75 -26.30 6.71 -7.09
CA PRO A 75 -27.53 6.24 -7.75
C PRO A 75 -28.83 6.94 -7.27
N GLY A 76 -28.75 8.14 -6.70
CA GLY A 76 -29.89 8.88 -6.14
C GLY A 76 -30.50 9.90 -7.11
N VAL A 77 -31.62 10.49 -6.71
CA VAL A 77 -32.34 11.54 -7.49
C VAL A 77 -31.50 12.81 -7.68
N LEU A 78 -30.56 13.07 -6.77
CA LEU A 78 -29.65 14.21 -6.82
C LEU A 78 -28.32 13.81 -7.44
N HIS A 79 -28.05 14.32 -8.64
CA HIS A 79 -26.83 14.01 -9.40
C HIS A 79 -25.78 15.11 -9.26
N TYR A 80 -25.06 15.13 -8.14
CA TYR A 80 -23.95 16.05 -7.94
C TYR A 80 -22.60 15.36 -8.18
N GLN A 81 -21.80 15.94 -9.08
CA GLN A 81 -20.39 15.58 -9.21
C GLN A 81 -19.57 16.41 -8.22
N GLN A 82 -18.74 15.73 -7.43
CA GLN A 82 -17.88 16.37 -6.44
C GLN A 82 -16.45 16.38 -6.98
N ASN A 83 -15.88 17.57 -7.15
CA ASN A 83 -14.50 17.74 -7.60
C ASN A 83 -13.70 18.40 -6.48
N TYR A 84 -12.69 17.70 -5.99
CA TYR A 84 -11.78 18.17 -4.96
C TYR A 84 -10.39 18.37 -5.53
N THR A 85 -9.70 19.41 -5.07
CA THR A 85 -8.32 19.71 -5.45
C THR A 85 -7.49 20.00 -4.21
N ASN A 86 -6.20 19.66 -4.26
CA ASN A 86 -5.22 19.90 -3.19
C ASN A 86 -5.69 19.39 -1.81
N MET A 87 -6.30 18.21 -1.77
CA MET A 87 -6.78 17.63 -0.51
C MET A 87 -5.59 17.16 0.33
N LYS A 88 -5.71 17.36 1.65
CA LYS A 88 -4.82 16.76 2.64
C LYS A 88 -5.67 15.95 3.60
N LEU A 89 -5.39 14.66 3.66
CA LEU A 89 -6.09 13.75 4.55
C LEU A 89 -5.15 13.34 5.69
N ALA A 90 -5.64 13.37 6.93
CA ALA A 90 -4.85 13.03 8.12
C ALA A 90 -5.51 11.87 8.88
N GLY A 91 -4.76 11.23 9.76
CA GLY A 91 -5.25 10.16 10.64
C GLY A 91 -5.18 8.75 10.04
N PHE A 92 -4.72 8.59 8.79
CA PHE A 92 -4.50 7.27 8.17
C PHE A 92 -3.44 6.44 8.88
N THR A 93 -2.60 7.07 9.71
CA THR A 93 -1.58 6.36 10.49
C THR A 93 -2.02 5.97 11.90
N ASP A 94 -3.21 6.43 12.32
CA ASP A 94 -3.78 6.17 13.64
C ASP A 94 -4.81 5.03 13.60
N ILE A 95 -4.51 3.99 12.82
CA ILE A 95 -5.38 2.82 12.66
C ILE A 95 -5.17 1.77 13.75
N ALA A 96 -6.21 0.98 13.97
CA ALA A 96 -6.17 -0.29 14.68
C ALA A 96 -6.66 -1.42 13.76
N CYS A 97 -6.14 -2.62 13.95
CA CYS A 97 -6.57 -3.80 13.20
C CYS A 97 -7.55 -4.59 14.06
N GLU A 98 -8.82 -4.64 13.66
CA GLU A 98 -9.87 -5.35 14.40
C GLU A 98 -9.87 -6.86 14.10
N SER A 99 -9.70 -7.23 12.83
CA SER A 99 -9.73 -8.61 12.39
C SER A 99 -8.78 -8.81 11.20
N VAL A 100 -8.27 -10.02 11.07
CA VAL A 100 -7.47 -10.51 9.94
C VAL A 100 -8.21 -11.70 9.37
N LYS A 101 -8.34 -11.76 8.04
CA LYS A 101 -9.13 -12.77 7.32
C LYS A 101 -8.23 -13.65 6.47
#